data_AF-A0A355UI08-F1
#
_entry.id   AF-A0A355UI08-F1
#
_cell.length_a   1.000
_cell.length_b   1.000
_cell.length_c   1.000
_cell.angle_alpha   90.00
_cell.angle_beta   90.00
_cell.angle_gamma   90.00
#
_symmetry.space_group_name_H-M   'P 1'
#
loop_
_entity.id
_entity.type
_entity.pdbx_description
1 polymer ?
#
loop_
_entity_poly.entity_id
_entity_poly.type
_entity_poly.pdbx_seq_one_letter_code
_entity_poly.pdbx_strand_id
1 'polypeptide(L)'
;MNNYSSITAVQLDFYYLHNYYNVSSSDFVLSSARCPNHSISATTLNDSVYRILIFSMQNQNINFNSGEILKITLHPKTTTRQGIYNIKANSIVLSNSSGINKFTGTNPAYYFNVLIPTFTISTQSNNNSFGNVTGGGVYNHLSTATLSAIPNQNSVFLQWNDYDTNRIRNITVTNDSSFTAYFKRIDTIYLNQEICQGSTFDFFGQTLSTPNIYSYTKNVNQYQDSVFILNLIINQPKTTNLTAEICQG
;
A
#
# COMPACT_ATOMS: atom_id res chain seq x y z
N MET A 1 16.22 13.98 -35.84
CA MET A 1 15.86 14.20 -37.26
C MET A 1 17.10 14.61 -38.03
N ASN A 2 17.31 14.04 -39.21
CA ASN A 2 18.37 14.44 -40.12
C ASN A 2 17.72 15.29 -41.23
N ASN A 3 18.05 16.57 -41.30
CA ASN A 3 17.56 17.42 -42.39
C ASN A 3 18.73 17.97 -43.20
N TYR A 4 18.89 17.41 -44.40
CA TYR A 4 19.80 17.93 -45.43
C TYR A 4 19.03 18.68 -46.53
N SER A 5 17.72 18.85 -46.36
CA SER A 5 16.82 19.61 -47.23
C SER A 5 16.14 20.74 -46.44
N SER A 6 15.65 21.76 -47.14
CA SER A 6 14.97 22.90 -46.54
C SER A 6 13.63 22.47 -45.94
N ILE A 7 13.57 22.41 -44.61
CA ILE A 7 12.36 22.13 -43.84
C ILE A 7 12.07 23.35 -42.97
N THR A 8 10.86 23.90 -43.07
CA THR A 8 10.41 25.07 -42.30
C THR A 8 9.24 24.76 -41.38
N ALA A 9 8.53 23.66 -41.64
CA ALA A 9 7.45 23.20 -40.78
C ALA A 9 7.40 21.67 -40.66
N VAL A 10 6.93 21.22 -39.50
CA VAL A 10 6.76 19.82 -39.12
C VAL A 10 5.39 19.65 -38.48
N GLN A 11 4.67 18.61 -38.90
CA GLN A 11 3.52 18.07 -38.19
C GLN A 11 3.82 16.64 -37.77
N LEU A 12 3.35 16.24 -36.59
CA LEU A 12 3.24 14.83 -36.20
C LEU A 12 2.14 14.63 -35.15
N ASP A 13 1.64 13.41 -35.07
CA ASP A 13 0.75 12.96 -34.00
C ASP A 13 1.57 12.08 -33.03
N PHE A 14 1.75 12.54 -31.79
CA PHE A 14 2.49 11.85 -30.74
C PHE A 14 1.53 11.01 -29.88
N TYR A 15 1.76 9.70 -29.87
CA TYR A 15 0.97 8.73 -29.11
C TYR A 15 1.74 8.32 -27.86
N TYR A 16 1.05 8.38 -26.73
CA TYR A 16 1.56 7.93 -25.44
C TYR A 16 0.47 7.17 -24.69
N LEU A 17 0.87 6.42 -23.66
CA LEU A 17 -0.07 5.61 -22.89
C LEU A 17 -0.66 6.44 -21.74
N HIS A 18 -1.80 7.10 -21.98
CA HIS A 18 -2.45 8.00 -21.03
C HIS A 18 -2.66 7.41 -19.63
N ASN A 19 -2.98 6.11 -19.54
CA ASN A 19 -3.21 5.46 -18.24
C ASN A 19 -1.98 5.44 -17.32
N TYR A 20 -0.79 5.69 -17.88
CA TYR A 20 0.48 5.62 -17.17
C TYR A 20 1.24 6.95 -17.15
N TYR A 21 0.89 7.94 -17.97
CA TYR A 21 1.62 9.20 -18.00
C TYR A 21 0.70 10.39 -18.06
N ASN A 22 1.07 11.45 -17.35
CA ASN A 22 0.60 12.79 -17.60
C ASN A 22 1.55 13.46 -18.60
N VAL A 23 0.96 14.14 -19.58
CA VAL A 23 1.66 14.99 -20.55
C VAL A 23 0.81 16.24 -20.70
N SER A 24 1.48 17.38 -20.81
CA SER A 24 0.90 18.70 -20.99
C SER A 24 1.55 19.40 -22.19
N SER A 25 0.95 20.48 -22.68
CA SER A 25 1.54 21.24 -23.81
C SER A 25 2.92 21.81 -23.49
N SER A 26 3.25 22.07 -22.23
CA SER A 26 4.57 22.54 -21.79
C SER A 26 5.66 21.47 -21.82
N ASP A 27 5.30 20.19 -21.93
CA ASP A 27 6.27 19.10 -21.95
C ASP A 27 6.98 18.93 -23.30
N PHE A 28 6.50 19.65 -24.32
CA PHE A 28 7.05 19.66 -25.67
C PHE A 28 7.97 20.86 -25.85
N VAL A 29 9.28 20.62 -25.80
CA VAL A 29 10.30 21.69 -25.83
C VAL A 29 11.14 21.58 -27.09
N LEU A 30 11.18 22.65 -27.88
CA LEU A 30 12.03 22.72 -29.06
C LEU A 30 13.49 22.86 -28.70
N SER A 31 14.35 22.23 -29.51
CA SER A 31 15.79 22.48 -29.45
C SER A 31 16.09 23.90 -29.91
N SER A 32 16.61 24.75 -29.01
CA SER A 32 17.02 26.12 -29.36
C SER A 32 18.16 26.15 -30.37
N ALA A 33 19.01 25.12 -30.40
CA ALA A 33 20.10 25.00 -31.37
C ALA A 33 19.61 24.66 -32.78
N ARG A 34 18.54 23.86 -32.90
CA ARG A 34 18.02 23.41 -34.20
C ARG A 34 16.84 24.24 -34.71
N CYS A 35 16.04 24.75 -33.80
CA CYS A 35 14.79 25.46 -34.07
C CYS A 35 14.74 26.87 -33.42
N PRO A 36 15.79 27.72 -33.55
CA PRO A 36 15.87 28.99 -32.80
C PRO A 36 14.75 29.98 -33.12
N ASN A 37 14.24 29.95 -34.36
CA ASN A 37 13.20 30.86 -34.87
C ASN A 37 11.89 30.14 -35.18
N HIS A 38 11.58 29.09 -34.42
CA HIS A 38 10.36 28.30 -34.59
C HIS A 38 9.50 28.38 -33.33
N SER A 39 8.21 28.26 -33.56
CA SER A 39 7.21 28.07 -32.52
C SER A 39 6.71 26.62 -32.55
N ILE A 40 6.21 26.16 -31.41
CA ILE A 40 5.55 24.87 -31.26
C ILE A 40 4.12 25.07 -30.80
N SER A 41 3.20 24.32 -31.39
CA SER A 41 1.84 24.13 -30.91
C SER A 41 1.62 22.65 -30.64
N ALA A 42 1.16 22.32 -29.44
CA ALA A 42 0.80 20.97 -29.03
C ALA A 42 -0.67 20.97 -28.61
N THR A 43 -1.51 20.31 -29.39
CA THR A 43 -2.97 20.25 -29.18
C THR A 43 -3.40 18.83 -28.92
N THR A 44 -4.31 18.61 -27.97
CA THR A 44 -4.85 17.28 -27.72
C THR A 44 -5.83 16.91 -28.83
N LEU A 45 -5.63 15.75 -29.46
CA LEU A 45 -6.63 15.15 -30.34
C LEU A 45 -7.58 14.24 -29.55
N ASN A 46 -7.04 13.58 -28.52
CA ASN A 46 -7.74 12.79 -27.51
C ASN A 46 -6.80 12.58 -26.31
N ASP A 47 -7.23 11.79 -25.33
CA ASP A 47 -6.49 11.56 -24.07
C ASP A 47 -5.08 10.98 -24.23
N SER A 48 -4.79 10.30 -25.34
CA SER A 48 -3.52 9.60 -25.58
C SER A 48 -2.73 10.15 -26.78
N VAL A 49 -3.22 11.21 -27.43
CA VAL A 49 -2.63 11.72 -28.67
C VAL A 49 -2.55 13.23 -28.68
N TYR A 50 -1.34 13.75 -28.87
CA TYR A 50 -1.08 15.16 -29.17
C TYR A 50 -0.79 15.34 -30.66
N ARG A 51 -1.44 16.32 -31.30
CA ARG A 51 -0.96 16.88 -32.56
C ARG A 51 0.05 17.96 -32.27
N ILE A 52 1.25 17.78 -32.80
CA ILE A 52 2.37 18.70 -32.67
C ILE A 52 2.60 19.38 -34.01
N LEU A 53 2.64 20.71 -33.99
CA LEU A 53 3.04 21.56 -35.10
C LEU A 53 4.29 22.35 -34.70
N ILE A 54 5.33 22.28 -35.50
CA ILE A 54 6.54 23.09 -35.38
C ILE A 54 6.60 23.94 -36.64
N PHE A 55 6.69 25.26 -36.50
CA PHE A 55 6.63 26.17 -37.65
C PHE A 55 7.42 27.46 -37.39
N SER A 56 7.91 28.07 -38.46
CA SER A 56 8.52 29.41 -38.41
C SER A 56 7.59 30.45 -39.05
N MET A 57 7.26 31.51 -38.31
CA MET A 57 6.48 32.64 -38.83
C MET A 57 7.22 33.46 -39.90
N GLN A 58 8.54 33.30 -39.98
CA GLN A 58 9.40 33.97 -40.96
C GLN A 58 9.85 33.02 -42.09
N ASN A 59 9.24 31.82 -42.19
CA ASN A 59 9.64 30.77 -43.13
C ASN A 59 11.13 30.39 -43.03
N GLN A 60 11.73 30.52 -41.85
CA GLN A 60 13.11 30.11 -41.59
C GLN A 60 13.21 28.59 -41.61
N ASN A 61 14.33 28.08 -42.11
CA ASN A 61 14.61 26.64 -42.07
C ASN A 61 14.96 26.20 -40.65
N ILE A 62 14.58 24.98 -40.28
CA ILE A 62 15.22 24.23 -39.20
C ILE A 62 16.70 24.07 -39.58
N ASN A 63 17.62 24.42 -38.68
CA ASN A 63 19.05 24.41 -38.95
C ASN A 63 19.49 23.03 -39.47
N PHE A 64 20.22 23.02 -40.58
CA PHE A 64 20.68 21.81 -41.27
C PHE A 64 21.65 21.02 -40.40
N ASN A 65 21.19 19.89 -39.86
CA ASN A 65 22.06 18.92 -39.21
C ASN A 65 21.29 17.61 -38.91
N SER A 66 22.02 16.61 -38.42
CA SER A 66 21.48 15.54 -37.58
C SER A 66 21.28 16.04 -36.14
N GLY A 67 20.32 15.45 -35.43
CA GLY A 67 20.12 15.69 -34.00
C GLY A 67 18.68 15.94 -33.56
N GLU A 68 18.52 16.29 -32.28
CA GLU A 68 17.25 16.55 -31.62
C GLU A 68 16.62 17.87 -32.10
N ILE A 69 15.33 17.82 -32.44
CA ILE A 69 14.52 19.02 -32.73
C ILE A 69 13.44 19.27 -31.67
N LEU A 70 13.04 18.21 -30.95
CA LEU A 70 11.93 18.21 -30.00
C LEU A 70 12.29 17.26 -28.86
N LYS A 71 12.23 17.77 -27.63
CA LYS A 71 12.27 17.00 -26.39
C LYS A 71 10.85 16.88 -25.86
N ILE A 72 10.48 15.68 -25.42
CA ILE A 72 9.17 15.37 -24.83
C ILE A 72 9.39 14.82 -23.43
N THR A 73 8.78 15.45 -22.43
CA THR A 73 8.83 14.98 -21.03
C THR A 73 7.56 14.21 -20.71
N LEU A 74 7.70 12.99 -20.19
CA LEU A 74 6.59 12.18 -19.71
C LEU A 74 6.61 12.18 -18.18
N HIS A 75 5.47 12.41 -17.54
CA HIS A 75 5.34 12.37 -16.08
C HIS A 75 4.60 11.10 -15.66
N PRO A 76 5.30 10.07 -15.14
CA PRO A 76 4.64 8.83 -14.72
C PRO A 76 3.55 9.11 -13.67
N LYS A 77 2.37 8.51 -13.87
CA LYS A 77 1.31 8.49 -12.85
C LYS A 77 1.72 7.57 -11.71
N THR A 78 1.13 7.77 -10.52
CA THR A 78 1.34 6.89 -9.35
C THR A 78 0.89 5.44 -9.59
N THR A 79 0.04 5.22 -10.58
CA THR A 79 -0.44 3.90 -11.02
C THR A 79 0.51 3.19 -11.98
N THR A 80 1.51 3.88 -12.51
CA THR A 80 2.49 3.31 -13.44
C THR A 80 3.31 2.27 -12.72
N ARG A 81 3.52 1.14 -13.38
CA ARG A 81 4.32 0.02 -12.85
C ARG A 81 5.66 -0.05 -13.57
N GLN A 82 6.63 -0.72 -12.97
CA GLN A 82 7.86 -1.05 -13.69
C GLN A 82 7.52 -1.88 -14.94
N GLY A 83 8.16 -1.55 -16.06
CA GLY A 83 7.93 -2.27 -17.31
C GLY A 83 8.48 -1.55 -18.54
N ILE A 84 8.29 -2.20 -19.68
CA ILE A 84 8.60 -1.64 -20.99
C ILE A 84 7.34 -0.90 -21.48
N TYR A 85 7.49 0.38 -21.77
CA TYR A 85 6.44 1.20 -22.34
C TYR A 85 6.85 1.67 -23.72
N ASN A 86 5.86 1.83 -24.59
CA ASN A 86 6.09 2.31 -25.94
C ASN A 86 5.43 3.67 -26.17
N ILE A 87 6.10 4.48 -26.97
CA ILE A 87 5.59 5.72 -27.56
C ILE A 87 5.79 5.64 -29.07
N LYS A 88 4.99 6.38 -29.83
CA LYS A 88 5.17 6.45 -31.29
C LYS A 88 4.76 7.81 -31.83
N ALA A 89 5.31 8.15 -33.00
CA ALA A 89 4.91 9.31 -33.76
C ALA A 89 4.35 8.85 -35.12
N ASN A 90 3.10 9.20 -35.42
CA ASN A 90 2.48 8.95 -36.72
C ASN A 90 2.13 10.27 -37.41
N SER A 91 1.58 10.18 -38.62
CA SER A 91 1.10 11.35 -39.37
C SER A 91 2.18 12.43 -39.56
N ILE A 92 3.44 12.00 -39.70
CA ILE A 92 4.57 12.90 -39.80
C ILE A 92 4.53 13.55 -41.17
N VAL A 93 4.51 14.87 -41.21
CA VAL A 93 4.60 15.67 -42.44
C VAL A 93 5.69 16.72 -42.26
N LEU A 94 6.60 16.82 -43.23
CA LEU A 94 7.62 17.86 -43.28
C LEU A 94 7.39 18.71 -44.53
N SER A 95 7.48 20.03 -44.42
CA SER A 95 7.34 20.93 -45.58
C SER A 95 8.40 22.02 -45.60
N ASN A 96 8.61 22.60 -46.78
CA ASN A 96 9.48 23.76 -46.96
C ASN A 96 8.68 25.08 -46.94
N SER A 97 9.38 26.20 -47.14
CA SER A 97 8.81 27.56 -47.15
C SER A 97 7.76 27.79 -48.25
N SER A 98 7.75 26.97 -49.30
CA SER A 98 6.75 27.01 -50.38
C SER A 98 5.52 26.15 -50.08
N GLY A 99 5.42 25.54 -48.89
CA GLY A 99 4.36 24.61 -48.54
C GLY A 99 4.46 23.24 -49.21
N ILE A 100 5.56 22.96 -49.92
CA ILE A 100 5.76 21.67 -50.59
C ILE A 100 6.09 20.62 -49.55
N ASN A 101 5.33 19.52 -49.58
CA ASN A 101 5.59 18.33 -48.79
C ASN A 101 6.95 17.71 -49.18
N LYS A 102 7.86 17.64 -48.21
CA LYS A 102 9.20 17.04 -48.35
C LYS A 102 9.27 15.62 -47.81
N PHE A 103 8.32 15.25 -46.95
CA PHE A 103 8.24 13.91 -46.37
C PHE A 103 6.85 13.68 -45.78
N THR A 104 6.34 12.48 -45.97
CA THR A 104 5.19 11.95 -45.22
C THR A 104 5.53 10.55 -44.72
N GLY A 105 5.24 10.25 -43.46
CA GLY A 105 5.49 8.92 -42.93
C GLY A 105 5.12 8.71 -41.47
N THR A 106 5.64 7.62 -40.92
CA THR A 106 5.47 7.21 -39.51
C THR A 106 6.83 6.79 -38.95
N ASN A 107 7.03 6.94 -37.64
CA ASN A 107 8.18 6.39 -36.96
C ASN A 107 7.82 5.02 -36.36
N PRO A 108 8.70 4.00 -36.38
CA PRO A 108 8.56 2.84 -35.49
C PRO A 108 8.30 3.25 -34.04
N ALA A 109 7.57 2.40 -33.32
CA ALA A 109 7.38 2.59 -31.89
C ALA A 109 8.74 2.55 -31.18
N TYR A 110 8.97 3.55 -30.33
CA TYR A 110 10.13 3.59 -29.45
C TYR A 110 9.75 2.99 -28.11
N TYR A 111 10.59 2.08 -27.62
CA TYR A 111 10.39 1.38 -26.36
C TYR A 111 11.39 1.90 -25.34
N PHE A 112 10.92 2.19 -24.14
CA PHE A 112 11.77 2.58 -23.02
C PHE A 112 11.35 1.84 -21.75
N ASN A 113 12.33 1.61 -20.88
CA ASN A 113 12.11 1.02 -19.58
C ASN A 113 11.76 2.10 -18.58
N VAL A 114 10.63 1.94 -17.90
CA VAL A 114 10.38 2.67 -16.66
C VAL A 114 10.78 1.80 -15.50
N LEU A 115 11.74 2.30 -14.74
CA LEU A 115 12.16 1.73 -13.46
C LEU A 115 11.55 2.60 -12.37
N ILE A 116 10.82 1.95 -11.45
CA ILE A 116 10.28 2.61 -10.27
C ILE A 116 11.18 2.18 -9.11
N PRO A 117 11.64 3.11 -8.25
CA PRO A 117 12.39 2.73 -7.07
C PRO A 117 11.59 1.73 -6.24
N THR A 118 12.27 0.70 -5.74
CA THR A 118 11.68 -0.27 -4.83
C THR A 118 12.24 -0.07 -3.43
N PHE A 119 11.41 -0.31 -2.43
CA PHE A 119 11.79 -0.26 -1.02
C PHE A 119 11.38 -1.54 -0.31
N THR A 120 12.10 -1.87 0.74
CA THR A 120 11.87 -3.07 1.56
C THR A 120 11.06 -2.71 2.79
N ILE A 121 9.93 -3.40 2.97
CA ILE A 121 9.16 -3.39 4.20
C ILE A 121 9.48 -4.67 4.96
N SER A 122 10.15 -4.53 6.10
CA SER A 122 10.49 -5.64 6.97
C SER A 122 9.45 -5.79 8.07
N THR A 123 9.04 -7.02 8.36
CA THR A 123 8.06 -7.32 9.42
C THR A 123 8.58 -8.38 10.36
N GLN A 124 8.36 -8.19 11.66
CA GLN A 124 8.75 -9.16 12.68
C GLN A 124 7.70 -9.26 13.78
N SER A 125 7.62 -10.44 14.42
CA SER A 125 6.96 -10.61 15.71
C SER A 125 7.97 -10.45 16.85
N ASN A 126 7.56 -9.87 17.98
CA ASN A 126 8.38 -9.87 19.19
C ASN A 126 8.65 -11.29 19.71
N ASN A 127 7.75 -12.24 19.43
CA ASN A 127 7.90 -13.65 19.75
C ASN A 127 7.03 -14.50 18.81
N ASN A 128 7.67 -15.31 17.96
CA ASN A 128 6.98 -16.13 16.96
C ASN A 128 6.05 -17.21 17.56
N SER A 129 6.22 -17.57 18.83
CA SER A 129 5.30 -18.45 19.54
C SER A 129 3.99 -17.74 19.93
N PHE A 130 3.99 -16.41 20.04
CA PHE A 130 2.82 -15.62 20.46
C PHE A 130 2.02 -15.06 19.28
N GLY A 131 2.66 -14.88 18.12
CA GLY A 131 1.98 -14.42 16.93
C GLY A 131 2.91 -14.31 15.74
N ASN A 132 2.32 -14.20 14.56
CA ASN A 132 3.00 -14.01 13.29
C ASN A 132 2.62 -12.67 12.66
N VAL A 133 3.49 -12.18 11.78
CA VAL A 133 3.25 -10.96 11.00
C VAL A 133 3.38 -11.26 9.51
N THR A 134 2.44 -10.76 8.72
CA THR A 134 2.49 -10.78 7.25
C THR A 134 2.51 -9.37 6.69
N GLY A 135 2.84 -9.23 5.41
CA GLY A 135 2.86 -7.95 4.70
C GLY A 135 4.24 -7.35 4.48
N GLY A 136 5.31 -7.99 4.99
CA GLY A 136 6.68 -7.67 4.58
C GLY A 136 6.98 -8.05 3.13
N GLY A 137 8.01 -7.44 2.54
CA GLY A 137 8.42 -7.69 1.16
C GLY A 137 9.07 -6.47 0.50
N VAL A 138 9.36 -6.59 -0.79
CA VAL A 138 9.85 -5.50 -1.63
C VAL A 138 8.68 -4.91 -2.42
N TYR A 139 8.53 -3.60 -2.34
CA TYR A 139 7.38 -2.86 -2.87
C TYR A 139 7.86 -1.70 -3.74
N ASN A 140 7.07 -1.35 -4.77
CA ASN A 140 7.32 -0.15 -5.55
C ASN A 140 7.07 1.10 -4.69
N HIS A 141 7.84 2.16 -4.92
CA HIS A 141 7.59 3.47 -4.33
C HIS A 141 6.13 3.91 -4.54
N LEU A 142 5.52 4.49 -3.48
CA LEU A 142 4.11 4.91 -3.37
C LEU A 142 3.06 3.80 -3.45
N SER A 143 3.46 2.53 -3.59
CA SER A 143 2.51 1.42 -3.44
C SER A 143 2.11 1.22 -1.99
N THR A 144 1.10 0.37 -1.77
CA THR A 144 0.59 0.07 -0.42
C THR A 144 1.04 -1.33 0.01
N ALA A 145 1.68 -1.41 1.19
CA ALA A 145 1.92 -2.66 1.89
C ALA A 145 0.85 -2.86 2.97
N THR A 146 0.16 -4.01 2.95
CA THR A 146 -0.86 -4.36 3.96
C THR A 146 -0.26 -5.29 4.99
N LEU A 147 0.05 -4.74 6.17
CA LEU A 147 0.59 -5.48 7.29
C LEU A 147 -0.54 -6.11 8.10
N SER A 148 -0.34 -7.34 8.58
CA SER A 148 -1.29 -8.03 9.46
C SER A 148 -0.58 -8.75 10.59
N ALA A 149 -0.94 -8.39 11.82
CA ALA A 149 -0.49 -9.04 13.04
C ALA A 149 -1.54 -10.08 13.50
N ILE A 150 -1.16 -11.36 13.47
CA ILE A 150 -2.03 -12.50 13.73
C ILE A 150 -1.55 -13.18 15.02
N PRO A 151 -2.25 -13.02 16.15
CA PRO A 151 -1.88 -13.75 17.36
C PRO A 151 -2.12 -15.24 17.21
N ASN A 152 -1.25 -16.03 17.82
CA ASN A 152 -1.46 -17.46 17.97
C ASN A 152 -2.49 -17.74 19.08
N GLN A 153 -2.84 -19.01 19.25
CA GLN A 153 -3.69 -19.44 20.35
C GLN A 153 -3.14 -18.95 21.70
N ASN A 154 -4.03 -18.56 22.60
CA ASN A 154 -3.69 -18.06 23.93
C ASN A 154 -2.76 -16.83 23.90
N SER A 155 -2.88 -15.99 22.87
CA SER A 155 -2.11 -14.75 22.74
C SER A 155 -2.97 -13.62 22.19
N VAL A 156 -2.59 -12.38 22.51
CA VAL A 156 -3.23 -11.17 22.00
C VAL A 156 -2.20 -10.23 21.41
N PHE A 157 -2.59 -9.53 20.34
CA PHE A 157 -1.81 -8.42 19.82
C PHE A 157 -1.99 -7.21 20.73
N LEU A 158 -0.89 -6.56 21.08
CA LEU A 158 -0.87 -5.32 21.87
C LEU A 158 -0.84 -4.11 20.96
N GLN A 159 0.25 -3.97 20.20
CA GLN A 159 0.55 -2.82 19.37
C GLN A 159 1.74 -3.10 18.45
N TRP A 160 1.98 -2.22 17.49
CA TRP A 160 3.21 -2.16 16.72
C TRP A 160 4.29 -1.35 17.45
N ASN A 161 5.52 -1.36 16.93
CA ASN A 161 6.66 -0.60 17.46
C ASN A 161 6.49 0.93 17.42
N ASP A 162 5.49 1.42 16.71
CA ASP A 162 5.08 2.83 16.65
C ASP A 162 3.78 3.11 17.44
N TYR A 163 3.41 2.21 18.36
CA TYR A 163 2.25 2.32 19.24
C TYR A 163 0.88 2.25 18.54
N ASP A 164 0.84 1.91 17.25
CA ASP A 164 -0.42 1.64 16.55
C ASP A 164 -1.05 0.34 17.10
N THR A 165 -2.32 0.41 17.50
CA THR A 165 -3.08 -0.72 18.09
C THR A 165 -3.96 -1.44 17.06
N ASN A 166 -3.95 -1.02 15.79
CA ASN A 166 -4.65 -1.70 14.72
C ASN A 166 -3.86 -2.93 14.25
N ARG A 167 -4.49 -4.11 14.30
CA ARG A 167 -3.85 -5.35 13.84
C ARG A 167 -3.53 -5.37 12.35
N ILE A 168 -4.33 -4.66 11.54
CA ILE A 168 -4.15 -4.56 10.10
C ILE A 168 -3.83 -3.10 9.77
N ARG A 169 -2.77 -2.87 8.98
CA ARG A 169 -2.30 -1.54 8.60
C ARG A 169 -2.01 -1.46 7.12
N ASN A 170 -2.38 -0.35 6.49
CA ASN A 170 -2.03 -0.03 5.11
C ASN A 170 -0.95 1.06 5.12
N ILE A 171 0.27 0.70 4.73
CA ILE A 171 1.44 1.58 4.72
C ILE A 171 1.72 2.03 3.30
N THR A 172 1.83 3.34 3.08
CA THR A 172 2.33 3.87 1.81
C THR A 172 3.86 3.81 1.81
N VAL A 173 4.44 3.16 0.81
CA VAL A 173 5.88 2.85 0.78
C VAL A 173 6.68 4.01 0.20
N THR A 174 7.36 4.77 1.07
CA THR A 174 8.22 5.91 0.68
C THR A 174 9.71 5.66 0.85
N ASN A 175 10.08 4.70 1.70
CA ASN A 175 11.44 4.35 2.06
C ASN A 175 11.45 2.96 2.70
N ASP A 176 12.64 2.37 2.86
CA ASP A 176 12.82 1.15 3.64
C ASP A 176 12.31 1.38 5.07
N SER A 177 11.49 0.46 5.57
CA SER A 177 10.83 0.57 6.87
C SER A 177 10.73 -0.78 7.55
N SER A 178 10.75 -0.79 8.89
CA SER A 178 10.65 -2.00 9.69
C SER A 178 9.56 -1.89 10.73
N PHE A 179 8.71 -2.92 10.80
CA PHE A 179 7.58 -3.00 11.71
C PHE A 179 7.65 -4.25 12.57
N THR A 180 7.55 -4.06 13.89
CA THR A 180 7.51 -5.16 14.85
C THR A 180 6.15 -5.18 15.53
N ALA A 181 5.43 -6.30 15.43
CA ALA A 181 4.20 -6.52 16.18
C ALA A 181 4.53 -7.09 17.56
N TYR A 182 3.99 -6.47 18.60
CA TYR A 182 4.10 -6.95 19.97
C TYR A 182 2.87 -7.76 20.36
N PHE A 183 3.10 -9.01 20.71
CA PHE A 183 2.10 -9.92 21.24
C PHE A 183 2.37 -10.22 22.72
N LYS A 184 1.29 -10.55 23.42
CA LYS A 184 1.27 -10.96 24.83
C LYS A 184 0.61 -12.32 24.95
N ARG A 185 1.21 -13.24 25.70
CA ARG A 185 0.61 -14.54 26.02
C ARG A 185 -0.43 -14.39 27.12
N ILE A 186 -1.51 -15.16 27.03
CA ILE A 186 -2.56 -15.26 28.04
C ILE A 186 -2.63 -16.72 28.48
N ASP A 187 -2.17 -17.01 29.69
CA ASP A 187 -2.31 -18.32 30.30
C ASP A 187 -3.64 -18.40 31.04
N THR A 188 -4.50 -19.34 30.67
CA THR A 188 -5.79 -19.55 31.34
C THR A 188 -5.70 -20.73 32.28
N ILE A 189 -6.08 -20.54 33.54
CA ILE A 189 -6.06 -21.55 34.61
C ILE A 189 -7.50 -21.77 35.07
N TYR A 190 -7.97 -23.00 35.02
CA TYR A 190 -9.30 -23.38 35.49
C TYR A 190 -9.23 -23.93 36.90
N LEU A 191 -10.10 -23.43 37.77
CA LEU A 191 -10.25 -23.84 39.16
C LEU A 191 -11.69 -24.29 39.38
N ASN A 192 -11.87 -25.31 40.22
CA ASN A 192 -13.19 -25.76 40.65
C ASN A 192 -13.20 -25.81 42.18
N GLN A 193 -14.18 -25.16 42.80
CA GLN A 193 -14.31 -25.10 44.25
C GLN A 193 -15.76 -25.39 44.64
N GLU A 194 -15.93 -26.23 45.65
CA GLU A 194 -17.21 -26.46 46.30
C GLU A 194 -17.18 -25.96 47.74
N ILE A 195 -18.23 -25.26 48.16
CA ILE A 195 -18.41 -24.81 49.54
C ILE A 195 -19.81 -25.18 50.03
N CYS A 196 -19.99 -25.27 51.35
CA CYS A 196 -21.32 -25.47 51.94
C CYS A 196 -22.14 -24.16 51.92
N GLN A 197 -23.46 -24.28 51.88
CA GLN A 197 -24.36 -23.13 52.05
C GLN A 197 -24.01 -22.34 53.33
N GLY A 198 -23.94 -21.01 53.21
CA GLY A 198 -23.57 -20.09 54.30
C GLY A 198 -22.05 -19.94 54.50
N SER A 199 -21.22 -20.75 53.83
CA SER A 199 -19.77 -20.56 53.79
C SER A 199 -19.38 -19.52 52.73
N THR A 200 -18.14 -19.06 52.79
CA THR A 200 -17.57 -18.13 51.82
C THR A 200 -16.24 -18.65 51.28
N PHE A 201 -15.85 -18.20 50.09
CA PHE A 201 -14.57 -18.48 49.48
C PHE A 201 -13.87 -17.18 49.10
N ASP A 202 -12.61 -17.00 49.50
CA ASP A 202 -11.81 -15.85 49.07
C ASP A 202 -11.15 -16.14 47.72
N PHE A 203 -11.56 -15.41 46.69
CA PHE A 203 -10.98 -15.47 45.36
C PHE A 203 -10.23 -14.17 45.06
N PHE A 204 -8.91 -14.18 45.31
CA PHE A 204 -8.02 -13.03 45.11
C PHE A 204 -8.50 -11.74 45.82
N GLY A 205 -8.97 -11.86 47.06
CA GLY A 205 -9.48 -10.74 47.86
C GLY A 205 -10.97 -10.44 47.65
N GLN A 206 -11.64 -11.16 46.73
CA GLN A 206 -13.10 -11.12 46.59
C GLN A 206 -13.73 -12.26 47.40
N THR A 207 -14.52 -11.91 48.42
CA THR A 207 -15.29 -12.90 49.17
C THR A 207 -16.54 -13.31 48.39
N LEU A 208 -16.62 -14.60 48.03
CA LEU A 208 -17.68 -15.18 47.20
C LEU A 208 -18.58 -16.10 48.02
N SER A 209 -19.90 -15.99 47.83
CA SER A 209 -20.91 -16.79 48.53
C SER A 209 -22.09 -17.21 47.63
N THR A 210 -21.95 -17.03 46.32
CA THR A 210 -22.97 -17.37 45.33
C THR A 210 -22.36 -18.24 44.24
N PRO A 211 -23.07 -19.28 43.75
CA PRO A 211 -22.53 -20.13 42.70
C PRO A 211 -22.46 -19.35 41.38
N ASN A 212 -21.28 -19.30 40.76
CA ASN A 212 -21.05 -18.67 39.47
C ASN A 212 -19.67 -19.06 38.90
N ILE A 213 -19.42 -18.69 37.65
CA ILE A 213 -18.09 -18.66 37.07
C ILE A 213 -17.48 -17.27 37.27
N TYR A 214 -16.37 -17.21 38.01
CA TYR A 214 -15.64 -15.97 38.29
C TYR A 214 -14.33 -15.93 37.51
N SER A 215 -13.91 -14.73 37.08
CA SER A 215 -12.63 -14.53 36.39
C SER A 215 -11.77 -13.49 37.09
N TYR A 216 -10.48 -13.78 37.24
CA TYR A 216 -9.49 -12.82 37.72
C TYR A 216 -8.26 -12.82 36.81
N THR A 217 -7.86 -11.64 36.32
CA THR A 217 -6.66 -11.49 35.48
C THR A 217 -5.53 -10.91 36.32
N LYS A 218 -4.44 -11.68 36.44
CA LYS A 218 -3.19 -11.23 37.02
C LYS A 218 -2.22 -10.84 35.91
N ASN A 219 -1.82 -9.57 35.89
CA ASN A 219 -0.72 -9.11 35.05
C ASN A 219 0.59 -9.65 35.63
N VAL A 220 1.27 -10.56 34.92
CA VAL A 220 2.56 -11.11 35.37
C VAL A 220 3.69 -10.18 34.91
N ASN A 221 3.68 -9.81 33.63
CA ASN A 221 4.58 -8.84 33.04
C ASN A 221 3.99 -8.26 31.74
N GLN A 222 4.75 -7.41 31.05
CA GLN A 222 4.31 -6.78 29.80
C GLN A 222 3.94 -7.76 28.67
N TYR A 223 4.46 -9.00 28.68
CA TYR A 223 4.26 -10.02 27.64
C TYR A 223 3.55 -11.29 28.12
N GLN A 224 3.07 -11.34 29.37
CA GLN A 224 2.33 -12.48 29.90
C GLN A 224 1.26 -12.06 30.93
N ASP A 225 0.04 -12.56 30.74
CA ASP A 225 -1.04 -12.55 31.72
C ASP A 225 -1.39 -13.95 32.17
N SER A 226 -1.96 -14.05 33.37
CA SER A 226 -2.64 -15.24 33.84
C SER A 226 -4.10 -14.91 34.13
N VAL A 227 -5.03 -15.61 33.49
CA VAL A 227 -6.47 -15.51 33.69
C VAL A 227 -6.92 -16.74 34.48
N PHE A 228 -7.40 -16.53 35.69
CA PHE A 228 -7.97 -17.59 36.53
C PHE A 228 -9.47 -17.62 36.34
N ILE A 229 -10.02 -18.77 35.95
CA ILE A 229 -11.46 -19.01 35.81
C ILE A 229 -11.89 -20.00 36.89
N LEU A 230 -12.67 -19.54 37.86
CA LEU A 230 -13.18 -20.34 38.96
C LEU A 230 -14.64 -20.71 38.71
N ASN A 231 -14.95 -22.01 38.69
CA ASN A 231 -16.31 -22.50 38.85
C ASN A 231 -16.59 -22.72 40.36
N LEU A 232 -17.46 -21.91 40.95
CA LEU A 232 -17.85 -22.02 42.35
C LEU A 232 -19.22 -22.70 42.48
N ILE A 233 -19.26 -23.83 43.19
CA ILE A 233 -20.48 -24.61 43.47
C ILE A 233 -20.81 -24.48 44.96
N ILE A 234 -22.09 -24.36 45.29
CA ILE A 234 -22.58 -24.32 46.69
C ILE A 234 -23.45 -25.52 46.98
N ASN A 235 -22.95 -26.38 47.87
CA ASN A 235 -23.64 -27.58 48.32
C ASN A 235 -24.59 -27.25 49.47
N GLN A 236 -25.86 -27.63 49.30
CA GLN A 236 -26.90 -27.48 50.33
C GLN A 236 -26.66 -28.48 51.48
N PRO A 237 -26.99 -28.12 52.74
CA PRO A 237 -26.89 -29.04 53.86
C PRO A 237 -27.85 -30.21 53.68
N LYS A 238 -27.37 -31.43 53.94
CA LYS A 238 -28.19 -32.64 53.86
C LYS A 238 -29.17 -32.67 55.03
N THR A 239 -30.47 -32.52 54.76
CA THR A 239 -31.54 -32.70 55.75
C THR A 239 -31.93 -34.17 55.86
N THR A 240 -31.94 -34.70 57.08
CA THR A 240 -32.44 -36.05 57.38
C THR A 240 -33.60 -35.89 58.35
N ASN A 241 -34.83 -36.18 57.89
CA ASN A 241 -36.01 -36.16 58.75
C ASN A 241 -36.08 -37.49 59.52
N LEU A 242 -35.85 -37.47 60.83
CA LEU A 242 -36.05 -38.61 61.72
C LEU A 242 -37.43 -38.48 62.38
N THR A 243 -38.32 -39.41 62.06
CA THR A 243 -39.61 -39.55 62.75
C THR A 243 -39.43 -40.49 63.93
N ALA A 244 -39.60 -39.97 65.15
CA ALA A 244 -39.69 -40.79 66.35
C ALA A 244 -41.16 -41.17 66.59
N GLU A 245 -41.42 -42.48 66.71
CA GLU A 245 -42.71 -43.01 67.12
C GLU A 245 -42.64 -43.36 68.62
N ILE A 246 -43.53 -42.76 69.42
CA ILE A 246 -43.61 -43.04 70.85
C ILE A 246 -44.78 -44.01 71.05
N CYS A 247 -44.49 -45.26 71.42
CA CYS A 247 -45.52 -46.21 71.81
C CYS A 247 -46.04 -45.87 73.23
N GLN A 248 -47.35 -45.84 73.44
CA GLN A 248 -47.93 -45.78 74.79
C GLN A 248 -47.65 -47.11 75.52
N GLY A 249 -47.15 -46.99 76.76
CA GLY A 249 -46.74 -48.11 77.61
C GLY A 249 -47.88 -48.93 78.17
#